data_AF-A0A5S9MLF7-F1
#
_entry.id   AF-A0A5S9MLF7-F1
#
_cell.length_a   1.000
_cell.length_b   1.000
_cell.length_c   1.000
_cell.angle_alpha   90.00
_cell.angle_beta   90.00
_cell.angle_gamma   90.00
#
_symmetry.space_group_name_H-M   'P 1'
#
loop_
_entity.id
_entity.type
_entity.pdbx_description
1 polymer ?
#
loop_
_entity_poly.entity_id
_entity_poly.type
_entity_poly.pdbx_seq_one_letter_code
_entity_poly.pdbx_strand_id
1 'polypeptide(L)'
;MPSTSEKKDGSALASLNEDAIRNLKETYVNSVRLLGEYQPKTYQGDILFFRSTIIPDWFTPIDPEAWAPYINGTIEQHDIHCRHKDMCQPKPLAEIGVILDNALHRVKQKH
;
A
#
# COMPACT_ATOMS: atom_id res chain seq x y z
N MET A 1 15.58 -36.86 7.99
CA MET A 1 16.05 -35.53 7.55
C MET A 1 17.28 -35.73 6.68
N PRO A 2 17.29 -35.20 5.46
CA PRO A 2 18.16 -34.05 5.26
C PRO A 2 17.39 -32.82 4.75
N SER A 3 17.84 -31.69 5.28
CA SER A 3 17.47 -30.32 4.99
C SER A 3 17.52 -30.04 3.48
N THR A 4 16.38 -29.67 2.91
CA THR A 4 16.33 -29.01 1.61
C THR A 4 16.72 -27.55 1.81
N SER A 5 17.79 -27.17 1.13
CA SER A 5 18.35 -25.82 1.02
C SER A 5 17.28 -24.75 0.85
N GLU A 6 17.21 -23.81 1.80
CA GLU A 6 16.74 -22.46 1.53
C GLU A 6 17.60 -21.88 0.40
N LYS A 7 17.00 -21.70 -0.78
CA LYS A 7 17.60 -20.90 -1.83
C LYS A 7 17.72 -19.49 -1.24
N LYS A 8 18.95 -19.04 -0.99
CA LYS A 8 19.23 -17.63 -0.73
C LYS A 8 18.70 -16.83 -1.92
N ASP A 9 17.68 -16.03 -1.67
CA ASP A 9 17.23 -15.00 -2.59
C ASP A 9 18.41 -14.07 -2.84
N GLY A 10 19.15 -14.29 -3.93
CA GLY A 10 19.99 -13.24 -4.51
C GLY A 10 19.05 -12.08 -4.77
N SER A 11 19.22 -10.98 -4.01
CA SER A 11 18.25 -9.89 -4.04
C SER A 11 18.01 -9.50 -5.49
N ALA A 12 16.76 -9.24 -5.88
CA ALA A 12 16.44 -8.83 -7.26
C ALA A 12 17.29 -7.61 -7.73
N LEU A 13 17.80 -6.84 -6.76
CA LEU A 13 18.74 -5.74 -6.96
C LEU A 13 20.14 -6.20 -7.38
N ALA A 14 20.61 -7.37 -6.92
CA ALA A 14 21.93 -7.93 -7.25
C ALA A 14 22.05 -8.41 -8.71
N SER A 15 20.93 -8.62 -9.41
CA SER A 15 20.90 -8.96 -10.84
C SER A 15 20.82 -7.76 -11.78
N LEU A 16 20.78 -6.52 -11.26
CA LEU A 16 20.62 -5.32 -12.08
C LEU A 16 21.96 -4.87 -12.68
N ASN A 17 21.94 -4.49 -13.95
CA ASN A 17 23.08 -3.83 -14.58
C ASN A 17 23.16 -2.34 -14.16
N GLU A 18 24.27 -1.69 -14.48
CA GLU A 18 24.52 -0.29 -14.09
C GLU A 18 23.45 0.69 -14.59
N ASP A 19 22.95 0.47 -15.81
CA ASP A 19 21.90 1.30 -16.40
C ASP A 19 20.57 1.14 -15.64
N ALA A 20 20.21 -0.09 -15.26
CA ALA A 20 19.02 -0.36 -14.46
C ALA A 20 19.12 0.26 -13.06
N ILE A 21 20.30 0.21 -12.43
CA ILE A 21 20.54 0.87 -11.14
C ILE A 21 20.40 2.39 -11.27
N ARG A 22 20.96 2.99 -12.33
CA ARG A 22 20.84 4.43 -12.60
C ARG A 22 19.39 4.85 -12.79
N ASN A 23 18.63 4.13 -13.62
CA ASN A 23 17.21 4.42 -13.88
C ASN A 23 16.36 4.25 -12.63
N LEU A 24 16.64 3.24 -11.79
CA LEU A 24 15.96 3.05 -10.51
C LEU A 24 16.19 4.24 -9.58
N LYS A 25 17.45 4.71 -9.47
CA LYS A 25 17.80 5.89 -8.69
C LYS A 25 17.08 7.14 -9.19
N GLU A 26 17.12 7.41 -10.49
CA GLU A 26 16.49 8.59 -11.10
C GLU A 26 14.98 8.58 -10.88
N THR A 27 14.33 7.43 -11.08
CA THR A 27 12.90 7.25 -10.83
C THR A 27 12.56 7.52 -9.37
N TYR A 28 13.33 6.94 -8.44
CA TYR A 28 13.12 7.11 -7.01
C TYR A 28 13.25 8.58 -6.58
N VAL A 29 14.30 9.27 -7.03
CA VAL A 29 14.50 10.70 -6.73
C VAL A 29 13.33 11.53 -7.26
N ASN A 30 12.86 11.25 -8.47
CA ASN A 30 11.71 11.95 -9.02
C ASN A 30 10.42 11.67 -8.23
N SER A 31 10.17 10.41 -7.82
CA SER A 31 9.02 10.06 -6.98
C SER A 31 9.04 10.79 -5.64
N VAL A 32 10.20 10.88 -4.98
CA VAL A 32 10.33 11.62 -3.71
C VAL A 32 10.06 13.11 -3.92
N ARG A 33 10.59 13.72 -4.98
CA ARG A 33 10.30 15.13 -5.31
C ARG A 33 8.81 15.35 -5.52
N LEU A 34 8.18 14.51 -6.34
CA LEU A 34 6.74 14.63 -6.62
C LEU A 34 5.90 14.44 -5.36
N LEU A 35 6.24 13.50 -4.49
CA LEU A 35 5.56 13.30 -3.20
C LEU A 35 5.66 14.54 -2.29
N GLY A 36 6.79 15.25 -2.32
CA GLY A 36 6.99 16.46 -1.50
C GLY A 36 6.34 17.73 -2.07
N GLU A 37 6.26 17.85 -3.41
CA GLU A 37 5.73 19.04 -4.07
C GLU A 37 4.22 18.95 -4.36
N TYR A 38 3.67 17.74 -4.39
CA TYR A 38 2.27 17.54 -4.73
C TYR A 38 1.33 18.14 -3.67
N GLN A 39 0.36 18.94 -4.15
CA GLN A 39 -0.71 19.49 -3.33
C GLN A 39 -2.02 18.78 -3.72
N PRO A 40 -2.51 17.83 -2.90
CA PRO A 40 -3.74 17.11 -3.19
C PRO A 40 -4.94 18.06 -3.21
N LYS A 41 -5.82 17.88 -4.19
CA LYS A 41 -7.16 18.49 -4.17
C LYS A 41 -8.08 17.65 -3.29
N THR A 42 -9.10 18.29 -2.73
CA THR A 42 -10.15 17.57 -2.00
C THR A 42 -10.93 16.64 -2.94
N TYR A 43 -11.09 15.39 -2.54
CA TYR A 43 -11.96 14.41 -3.18
C TYR A 43 -13.38 14.50 -2.63
N GLN A 44 -14.37 14.38 -3.51
CA GLN A 44 -15.80 14.46 -3.18
C GLN A 44 -16.39 13.04 -3.20
N GLY A 45 -16.46 12.39 -2.03
CA GLY A 45 -16.98 11.03 -1.91
C GLY A 45 -16.40 10.24 -0.74
N ASP A 46 -17.04 9.12 -0.44
CA ASP A 46 -16.60 8.16 0.57
C ASP A 46 -15.38 7.38 0.06
N ILE A 47 -14.46 7.02 0.97
CA ILE A 47 -13.29 6.18 0.67
C ILE A 47 -13.22 4.96 1.59
N LEU A 48 -12.67 3.86 1.07
CA LEU A 48 -12.21 2.74 1.88
C LEU A 48 -10.71 2.91 2.15
N PHE A 49 -10.31 2.86 3.41
CA PHE A 49 -8.92 2.95 3.82
C PHE A 49 -8.44 1.60 4.38
N PHE A 50 -7.53 0.91 3.69
CA PHE A 50 -6.97 -0.35 4.16
C PHE A 50 -5.67 -0.11 4.91
N ARG A 51 -5.63 -0.44 6.20
CA ARG A 51 -4.50 -0.20 7.10
C ARG A 51 -3.79 -1.51 7.45
N SER A 52 -2.51 -1.60 7.17
CA SER A 52 -1.69 -2.71 7.67
C SER A 52 -1.47 -2.59 9.18
N THR A 53 -1.67 -3.67 9.94
CA THR A 53 -1.52 -3.63 11.41
C THR A 53 -0.14 -4.06 11.90
N ILE A 54 0.69 -4.72 11.08
CA ILE A 54 2.04 -5.14 11.49
C ILE A 54 3.03 -4.05 11.10
N ILE A 55 3.38 -3.21 12.08
CA ILE A 55 4.23 -2.03 11.89
C ILE A 55 5.58 -2.32 12.55
N PRO A 56 6.71 -2.13 11.85
CA PRO A 56 8.03 -2.24 12.46
C PRO A 56 8.23 -1.18 13.56
N ASP A 57 8.94 -1.53 14.63
CA ASP A 57 9.16 -0.63 15.78
C ASP A 57 9.84 0.71 15.42
N TRP A 58 10.59 0.74 14.32
CA TRP A 58 11.26 1.94 13.81
C TRP A 58 10.35 2.87 12.99
N PHE A 59 9.12 2.46 12.70
CA PHE A 59 8.18 3.22 11.88
C PHE A 59 7.05 3.80 12.73
N THR A 60 6.89 5.11 12.69
CA THR A 60 5.73 5.77 13.32
C THR A 60 4.47 5.47 12.50
N PRO A 61 3.43 4.86 13.09
CA PRO A 61 2.17 4.64 12.39
C PRO A 61 1.60 5.95 11.83
N ILE A 62 1.15 5.91 10.58
CA ILE A 62 0.41 7.02 9.98
C ILE A 62 -1.06 6.85 10.38
N ASP A 63 -1.60 7.87 11.03
CA ASP A 63 -3.02 7.92 11.37
C ASP A 63 -3.87 8.11 10.10
N PRO A 64 -4.90 7.27 9.86
CA PRO A 64 -5.86 7.47 8.78
C PRO A 64 -6.54 8.85 8.80
N GLU A 65 -6.66 9.50 9.97
CA GLU A 65 -7.13 10.89 10.07
C GLU A 65 -6.26 11.90 9.31
N ALA A 66 -5.01 11.57 8.98
CA ALA A 66 -4.17 12.41 8.11
C ALA A 66 -4.81 12.68 6.72
N TRP A 67 -5.79 11.87 6.32
CA TRP A 67 -6.54 12.04 5.08
C TRP A 67 -7.73 12.99 5.22
N ALA A 68 -8.19 13.30 6.44
CA ALA A 68 -9.40 14.08 6.69
C ALA A 68 -9.43 15.45 5.96
N PRO A 69 -8.33 16.22 5.86
CA PRO A 69 -8.34 17.50 5.12
C PRO A 69 -8.59 17.36 3.61
N TYR A 70 -8.39 16.16 3.06
CA TYR A 70 -8.44 15.90 1.62
C TYR A 70 -9.69 15.16 1.17
N ILE A 71 -10.56 14.75 2.10
CA ILE A 71 -11.75 13.95 1.82
C ILE A 71 -13.00 14.70 2.28
N ASN A 72 -13.92 14.98 1.36
CA ASN A 72 -15.26 15.45 1.67
C ASN A 72 -16.25 14.29 1.49
N GLY A 73 -16.28 13.43 2.50
CA GLY A 73 -17.04 12.19 2.57
C GLY A 73 -16.64 11.42 3.82
N THR A 74 -16.99 10.14 3.90
CA THR A 74 -16.61 9.28 5.03
C THR A 74 -15.37 8.45 4.70
N ILE A 75 -14.51 8.24 5.71
CA ILE A 75 -13.37 7.32 5.63
C ILE A 75 -13.77 6.04 6.36
N GLU A 76 -14.03 4.96 5.60
CA GLU A 76 -14.31 3.63 6.15
C GLU A 76 -12.98 2.87 6.25
N GLN A 77 -12.43 2.79 7.46
CA GLN A 77 -11.15 2.09 7.71
C GLN A 77 -11.35 0.58 7.89
N HIS A 78 -10.46 -0.19 7.27
CA HIS A 78 -10.35 -1.65 7.42
C HIS A 78 -8.92 -2.05 7.78
N ASP A 79 -8.76 -2.77 8.88
CA ASP A 79 -7.47 -3.25 9.34
C ASP A 79 -7.14 -4.62 8.73
N ILE A 80 -5.98 -4.71 8.07
CA ILE A 80 -5.48 -5.94 7.46
C ILE A 80 -4.25 -6.41 8.23
N HIS A 81 -4.30 -7.63 8.78
CA HIS A 81 -3.24 -8.18 9.60
C HIS A 81 -2.03 -8.66 8.78
N CYS A 82 -1.25 -7.71 8.29
CA CYS A 82 -0.01 -7.93 7.55
C CYS A 82 0.92 -6.71 7.68
N ARG A 83 2.14 -6.81 7.14
CA ARG A 83 3.01 -5.64 6.92
C ARG A 83 2.56 -4.91 5.67
N HIS A 84 2.74 -3.61 5.59
CA HIS A 84 2.38 -2.80 4.41
C HIS A 84 2.90 -3.40 3.09
N LYS A 85 4.18 -3.81 3.05
CA LYS A 85 4.79 -4.43 1.86
C LYS A 85 4.15 -5.76 1.42
N ASP A 86 3.41 -6.41 2.31
CA ASP A 86 2.77 -7.70 2.08
C ASP A 86 1.28 -7.55 1.71
N MET A 87 0.72 -6.34 1.72
CA MET A 87 -0.72 -6.12 1.44
C MET A 87 -1.15 -6.59 0.04
N CYS A 88 -0.22 -6.65 -0.90
CA CYS A 88 -0.45 -7.17 -2.25
C CYS A 88 -0.14 -8.68 -2.40
N GLN A 89 0.08 -9.41 -1.30
CA GLN A 89 0.23 -10.86 -1.33
C GLN A 89 -1.14 -11.55 -1.45
N PRO A 90 -1.21 -12.80 -1.92
CA PRO A 90 -2.48 -13.47 -2.21
C PRO A 90 -3.50 -13.47 -1.06
N LYS A 91 -3.02 -13.70 0.18
CA LYS A 91 -3.91 -13.76 1.36
C LYS A 91 -4.51 -12.39 1.72
N PRO A 92 -3.72 -11.32 1.96
CA PRO A 92 -4.28 -9.98 2.18
C PRO A 92 -5.16 -9.47 1.03
N LEU A 93 -4.80 -9.73 -0.23
CA LEU A 93 -5.63 -9.31 -1.36
C LEU A 93 -6.99 -10.01 -1.41
N ALA A 94 -7.06 -11.30 -1.04
CA ALA A 94 -8.33 -12.00 -0.97
C ALA A 94 -9.28 -11.37 0.07
N GLU A 95 -8.74 -10.98 1.23
CA GLU A 95 -9.49 -10.28 2.29
C GLU A 95 -9.97 -8.90 1.83
N ILE A 96 -9.06 -8.09 1.26
CA ILE A 96 -9.39 -6.78 0.67
C ILE A 96 -10.47 -6.92 -0.42
N GLY A 97 -10.37 -7.96 -1.25
CA GLY A 97 -11.32 -8.25 -2.32
C GLY A 97 -12.75 -8.46 -1.82
N VAL A 98 -12.92 -9.24 -0.73
CA VAL A 98 -14.23 -9.46 -0.12
C VAL A 98 -14.83 -8.15 0.43
N ILE A 99 -14.01 -7.33 1.07
CA ILE A 99 -14.44 -6.02 1.61
C ILE A 99 -14.88 -5.10 0.47
N LEU A 100 -14.08 -5.03 -0.60
CA LEU A 100 -14.36 -4.22 -1.77
C LEU A 100 -15.64 -4.66 -2.47
N ASP A 101 -15.84 -5.96 -2.68
CA ASP A 101 -17.05 -6.50 -3.30
C ASP A 101 -18.32 -6.11 -2.52
N ASN A 102 -18.28 -6.28 -1.19
CA ASN A 102 -19.36 -5.85 -0.31
C ASN A 102 -19.63 -4.34 -0.42
N ALA A 103 -18.60 -3.51 -0.46
CA ALA A 103 -18.75 -2.06 -0.61
C ALA A 103 -19.36 -1.68 -1.95
N LEU A 104 -18.93 -2.31 -3.04
CA LEU A 104 -19.48 -2.09 -4.38
C LEU A 104 -20.95 -2.51 -4.46
N HIS A 105 -21.34 -3.59 -3.79
CA HIS A 105 -22.75 -3.99 -3.67
C HIS A 105 -23.58 -2.94 -2.91
N ARG A 106 -23.07 -2.35 -1.82
CA ARG A 106 -23.75 -1.26 -1.10
C ARG A 106 -23.97 -0.03 -1.97
N VAL A 107 -22.96 0.38 -2.76
CA VAL A 107 -23.06 1.56 -3.63
C VAL A 107 -24.09 1.34 -4.75
N LYS A 108 -24.17 0.13 -5.30
CA LYS A 108 -25.17 -0.24 -6.31
C LYS A 108 -26.61 -0.21 -5.81
N GLN A 109 -26.84 -0.46 -4.51
CA GLN A 109 -28.19 -0.44 -3.92
C GLN A 109 -28.67 0.97 -3.54
N LYS A 110 -27.77 1.94 -3.48
CA LYS A 110 -28.09 3.35 -3.17
C LYS A 110 -28.60 4.15 -4.38
N HIS A 111 -28.61 3.54 -5.57
CA HIS A 111 -29.11 4.11 -6.84
C HIS A 111 -30.27 3.25 -7.34
#